data_AF-A0A932U9Y5-F1
#
_entry.id   AF-A0A932U9Y5-F1
#
_cell.length_a   1.000
_cell.length_b   1.000
_cell.length_c   1.000
_cell.angle_alpha   90.00
_cell.angle_beta   90.00
_cell.angle_gamma   90.00
#
_symmetry.space_group_name_H-M   'P 1'
#
loop_
_entity.id
_entity.type
_entity.pdbx_description
1 polymer ?
#
loop_
_entity_poly.entity_id
_entity_poly.type
_entity_poly.pdbx_seq_one_letter_code
_entity_poly.pdbx_strand_id
1 'polypeptide(L)'
;MTVDYKTDIRRDDIMAATQPTGQMMTWESECRHTLRFLNPDGDLGICVLWNLLESVMEQLPEDAAGSRLYAVGNSRTPIGISWLLRGLLLNPQVRTLAIWGADLTKTGEALLQLWAEGPTPDHRVPVFNWKLDALISPELIDRLRSEVRLVDGRGRKLPEVVAELENLPAPAPVQREPIELPPVVVPDRVTLPSRGSTVTVHAPDVGEGWLQAINAVLRLGEVRRSRKKETIAHTFHVTVELRVPAEPIAVPECFDVTPADFETYFE
;
A
#
# COMPACT_ATOMS: atom_id res chain seq x y z
N MET A 1 -37.55 -41.45 -0.27
CA MET A 1 -37.94 -40.22 0.44
C MET A 1 -36.95 -39.16 -0.02
N THR A 2 -37.33 -38.40 -1.04
CA THR A 2 -36.42 -37.50 -1.77
C THR A 2 -36.66 -36.09 -1.26
N VAL A 3 -35.65 -35.49 -0.61
CA VAL A 3 -35.77 -34.13 -0.06
C VAL A 3 -35.38 -33.15 -1.17
N ASP A 4 -36.36 -32.36 -1.61
CA ASP A 4 -36.22 -31.30 -2.60
C ASP A 4 -35.70 -30.03 -1.89
N TYR A 5 -34.45 -29.64 -2.17
CA TYR A 5 -33.87 -28.39 -1.68
C TYR A 5 -34.14 -27.28 -2.69
N LYS A 6 -35.32 -26.66 -2.61
CA LYS A 6 -35.56 -25.34 -3.22
C LYS A 6 -35.29 -24.27 -2.17
N THR A 7 -34.06 -23.75 -2.17
CA THR A 7 -33.75 -22.51 -1.45
C THR A 7 -34.04 -21.35 -2.41
N ASP A 8 -35.26 -20.82 -2.32
CA ASP A 8 -35.69 -19.62 -3.04
C ASP A 8 -35.08 -18.39 -2.35
N ILE A 9 -33.82 -18.07 -2.66
CA ILE A 9 -33.21 -16.80 -2.23
C ILE A 9 -33.72 -15.73 -3.19
N ARG A 10 -34.68 -14.92 -2.74
CA ARG A 10 -35.21 -13.81 -3.53
C ARG A 10 -34.12 -12.76 -3.70
N ARG A 11 -33.93 -12.31 -4.95
CA ARG A 11 -32.97 -11.25 -5.32
C ARG A 11 -33.15 -9.96 -4.50
N ASP A 12 -34.36 -9.71 -4.02
CA ASP A 12 -34.70 -8.53 -3.23
C ASP A 12 -34.21 -8.61 -1.78
N ASP A 13 -34.03 -9.82 -1.23
CA ASP A 13 -33.50 -10.02 0.13
C ASP A 13 -31.98 -9.76 0.20
N ILE A 14 -31.28 -9.87 -0.94
CA ILE A 14 -29.83 -9.53 -1.06
C ILE A 14 -29.63 -8.01 -1.16
N MET A 15 -30.63 -7.27 -1.65
CA MET A 15 -30.53 -5.82 -1.87
C MET A 15 -30.84 -4.98 -0.62
N ALA A 16 -31.53 -5.56 0.38
CA ALA A 16 -32.06 -4.81 1.54
C ALA A 16 -31.13 -4.78 2.77
N ALA A 17 -29.99 -5.48 2.74
CA ALA A 17 -29.09 -5.58 3.90
C ALA A 17 -27.63 -5.33 3.51
N THR A 18 -27.27 -4.08 3.24
CA THR A 18 -25.87 -3.62 3.39
C THR A 18 -25.81 -2.10 3.37
N GLN A 19 -26.07 -1.47 4.53
CA GLN A 19 -25.27 -0.28 4.81
C GLN A 19 -23.82 -0.78 4.85
N PRO A 20 -22.88 -0.20 4.11
CA PRO A 20 -21.50 -0.66 4.16
C PRO A 20 -21.00 -0.44 5.59
N THR A 21 -20.90 -1.52 6.36
CA THR A 21 -19.98 -1.56 7.48
C THR A 21 -18.60 -1.45 6.85
N GLY A 22 -17.93 -0.35 7.15
CA GLY A 22 -16.64 -0.05 6.59
C GLY A 22 -15.82 0.68 7.62
N GLN A 23 -14.55 0.32 7.71
CA GLN A 23 -13.62 1.04 8.56
C GLN A 23 -13.52 2.50 8.09
N MET A 24 -13.79 3.42 9.01
CA MET A 24 -13.59 4.85 8.77
C MET A 24 -12.10 5.16 8.91
N MET A 25 -11.51 5.62 7.81
CA MET A 25 -10.10 5.97 7.74
C MET A 25 -9.94 7.49 7.63
N THR A 26 -9.12 8.07 8.51
CA THR A 26 -8.73 9.49 8.43
C THR A 26 -7.38 9.62 7.73
N TRP A 27 -6.99 10.84 7.39
CA TRP A 27 -5.65 11.05 6.84
C TRP A 27 -4.57 10.67 7.86
N GLU A 28 -4.79 10.99 9.14
CA GLU A 28 -3.87 10.69 10.23
C GLU A 28 -3.68 9.18 10.41
N SER A 29 -4.76 8.40 10.38
CA SER A 29 -4.67 6.93 10.54
C SER A 29 -3.85 6.32 9.41
N GLU A 30 -4.09 6.74 8.17
CA GLU A 30 -3.48 6.15 6.98
C GLU A 30 -2.06 6.64 6.69
N CYS A 31 -1.81 7.94 6.84
CA CYS A 31 -0.60 8.56 6.31
C CYS A 31 0.41 8.92 7.38
N ARG A 32 -0.02 9.34 8.57
CA ARG A 32 0.88 9.94 9.58
C ARG A 32 2.04 9.03 9.96
N HIS A 33 1.80 7.72 10.08
CA HIS A 33 2.80 6.73 10.45
C HIS A 33 3.80 6.41 9.31
N THR A 34 3.42 6.72 8.07
CA THR A 34 4.26 6.50 6.87
C THR A 34 5.14 7.70 6.52
N LEU A 35 4.88 8.86 7.13
CA LEU A 35 5.61 10.10 6.91
C LEU A 35 6.79 10.21 7.87
N ARG A 36 7.83 10.93 7.43
CA ARG A 36 8.89 11.44 8.30
C ARG A 36 8.77 12.96 8.34
N PHE A 37 8.33 13.47 9.49
CA PHE A 37 8.29 14.91 9.75
C PHE A 37 9.67 15.38 10.18
N LEU A 38 10.09 16.54 9.67
CA LEU A 38 11.43 17.08 9.86
C LEU A 38 11.37 18.44 10.55
N ASN A 39 10.74 19.43 9.90
CA ASN A 39 10.53 20.76 10.45
C ASN A 39 9.02 21.14 10.39
N PRO A 40 8.33 21.32 11.52
CA PRO A 40 6.91 21.71 11.51
C PRO A 40 6.66 23.06 10.83
N ASP A 41 7.64 23.96 10.82
CA ASP A 41 7.58 25.28 10.18
C ASP A 41 8.04 25.26 8.71
N GLY A 42 8.46 24.08 8.22
CA GLY A 42 8.88 23.89 6.84
C GLY A 42 7.72 24.05 5.85
N ASP A 43 8.05 24.48 4.62
CA ASP A 43 7.09 24.67 3.53
C ASP A 43 7.32 23.73 2.33
N LEU A 44 8.29 22.83 2.43
CA LEU A 44 8.67 21.88 1.39
C LEU A 44 8.31 20.44 1.77
N GLY A 45 7.52 19.76 0.95
CA GLY A 45 7.30 18.32 1.04
C GLY A 45 8.09 17.56 -0.03
N ILE A 46 8.53 16.34 0.26
CA ILE A 46 9.11 15.43 -0.74
C ILE A 46 8.29 14.14 -0.82
N CYS A 47 7.76 13.86 -2.01
CA CYS A 47 7.13 12.60 -2.37
C CYS A 47 8.16 11.67 -3.04
N VAL A 48 8.60 10.62 -2.34
CA VAL A 48 9.72 9.75 -2.75
C VAL A 48 9.30 8.52 -3.59
N LEU A 49 8.04 8.47 -4.03
CA LEU A 49 7.48 7.40 -4.86
C LEU A 49 7.84 6.00 -4.34
N TRP A 50 8.51 5.16 -5.15
CA TRP A 50 8.88 3.77 -4.81
C TRP A 50 10.17 3.60 -4.01
N ASN A 51 10.90 4.68 -3.72
CA ASN A 51 12.15 4.56 -2.96
C ASN A 51 11.88 4.21 -1.49
N LEU A 52 12.82 3.54 -0.84
CA LEU A 52 12.73 3.27 0.59
C LEU A 52 12.98 4.56 1.36
N LEU A 53 12.07 4.90 2.28
CA LEU A 53 12.12 6.16 3.01
C LEU A 53 13.42 6.28 3.81
N GLU A 54 13.84 5.19 4.45
CA GLU A 54 15.06 5.08 5.24
C GLU A 54 16.29 5.46 4.40
N SER A 55 16.40 4.92 3.19
CA SER A 55 17.51 5.21 2.26
C SER A 55 17.49 6.66 1.76
N VAL A 56 16.32 7.30 1.71
CA VAL A 56 16.21 8.73 1.39
C VAL A 56 16.69 9.57 2.57
N MET A 57 16.28 9.22 3.80
CA MET A 57 16.67 9.97 4.99
C MET A 57 18.19 10.02 5.18
N GLU A 58 18.90 8.93 4.87
CA GLU A 58 20.38 8.87 4.93
C GLU A 58 21.08 9.83 3.94
N GLN A 59 20.38 10.28 2.91
CA GLN A 59 20.91 11.19 1.88
C GLN A 59 20.53 12.65 2.13
N LEU A 60 19.68 12.93 3.11
CA LEU A 60 19.30 14.29 3.49
C LEU A 60 20.41 14.92 4.36
N PRO A 61 20.55 16.26 4.34
CA PRO A 61 21.46 16.96 5.25
C PRO A 61 21.13 16.65 6.71
N GLU A 62 22.15 16.54 7.57
CA GLU A 62 21.98 16.27 9.01
C GLU A 62 21.17 17.37 9.72
N ASP A 63 21.26 18.62 9.24
CA ASP A 63 20.45 19.76 9.69
C ASP A 63 19.05 19.81 9.02
N ALA A 64 18.35 18.67 9.02
CA ALA A 64 17.00 18.63 8.48
C ALA A 64 16.01 19.47 9.32
N ALA A 65 16.31 19.70 10.61
CA ALA A 65 15.46 20.47 11.52
C ALA A 65 15.49 21.99 11.27
N GLY A 66 16.64 22.54 10.84
CA GLY A 66 16.76 23.94 10.38
C GLY A 66 16.37 24.15 8.92
N SER A 67 16.20 23.06 8.16
CA SER A 67 15.81 23.11 6.75
C SER A 67 14.36 23.55 6.54
N ARG A 68 14.02 23.92 5.31
CA ARG A 68 12.63 24.19 4.91
C ARG A 68 11.80 22.92 4.67
N LEU A 69 12.37 21.73 4.89
CA LEU A 69 11.70 20.45 4.67
C LEU A 69 10.70 20.18 5.78
N TYR A 70 9.42 20.20 5.43
CA TYR A 70 8.32 19.84 6.31
C TYR A 70 8.29 18.33 6.59
N ALA A 71 8.15 17.55 5.53
CA ALA A 71 8.02 16.10 5.62
C ALA A 71 8.43 15.39 4.34
N VAL A 72 8.79 14.12 4.50
CA VAL A 72 9.12 13.19 3.42
C VAL A 72 8.20 11.98 3.51
N GLY A 73 7.65 11.55 2.36
CA GLY A 73 6.67 10.48 2.31
C GLY A 73 6.66 9.70 1.02
N ASN A 74 6.20 8.46 1.08
CA ASN A 74 6.00 7.64 -0.10
C ASN A 74 4.60 7.83 -0.69
N SER A 75 4.52 7.94 -2.03
CA SER A 75 3.27 7.72 -2.76
C SER A 75 3.52 6.71 -3.88
N ARG A 76 3.33 5.43 -3.55
CA ARG A 76 3.64 4.29 -4.44
C ARG A 76 2.53 3.93 -5.39
N THR A 77 1.31 4.37 -5.11
CA THR A 77 0.15 3.97 -5.89
C THR A 77 -0.72 5.18 -6.18
N PRO A 78 -1.54 5.11 -7.23
CA PRO A 78 -2.50 6.16 -7.57
C PRO A 78 -3.46 6.53 -6.45
N ILE A 79 -3.84 5.53 -5.64
CA ILE A 79 -4.71 5.72 -4.47
C ILE A 79 -4.07 6.69 -3.48
N GLY A 80 -2.73 6.67 -3.38
CA GLY A 80 -1.97 7.61 -2.56
C GLY A 80 -2.10 9.07 -2.99
N ILE A 81 -2.55 9.37 -4.22
CA ILE A 81 -2.77 10.75 -4.67
C ILE A 81 -3.87 11.41 -3.83
N SER A 82 -5.02 10.76 -3.65
CA SER A 82 -6.11 11.32 -2.84
C SER A 82 -5.68 11.60 -1.40
N TRP A 83 -4.90 10.71 -0.81
CA TRP A 83 -4.35 10.89 0.53
C TRP A 83 -3.31 12.00 0.61
N LEU A 84 -2.47 12.14 -0.42
CA LEU A 84 -1.53 13.25 -0.54
C LEU A 84 -2.26 14.59 -0.63
N LEU A 85 -3.32 14.69 -1.44
CA LEU A 85 -4.15 15.89 -1.55
C LEU A 85 -4.81 16.26 -0.21
N ARG A 86 -5.37 15.27 0.52
CA ARG A 86 -5.88 15.46 1.88
C ARG A 86 -4.80 16.02 2.82
N GLY A 87 -3.58 15.49 2.75
CA GLY A 87 -2.45 15.96 3.54
C GLY A 87 -2.08 17.40 3.23
N LEU A 88 -2.08 17.80 1.95
CA LEU A 88 -1.79 19.18 1.55
C LEU A 88 -2.90 20.17 1.99
N LEU A 89 -4.16 19.75 1.96
CA LEU A 89 -5.29 20.54 2.47
C LEU A 89 -5.21 20.75 3.98
N LEU A 90 -4.81 19.70 4.71
CA LEU A 90 -4.65 19.72 6.16
C LEU A 90 -3.41 20.52 6.61
N ASN A 91 -2.36 20.55 5.79
CA ASN A 91 -1.07 21.16 6.13
C ASN A 91 -0.78 22.37 5.23
N PRO A 92 -1.44 23.51 5.48
CA PRO A 92 -1.36 24.70 4.64
C PRO A 92 0.04 25.32 4.57
N GLN A 93 0.95 25.03 5.52
CA GLN A 93 2.34 25.48 5.42
C GLN A 93 3.07 24.86 4.22
N VAL A 94 2.68 23.66 3.77
CA VAL A 94 3.31 22.98 2.63
C VAL A 94 2.91 23.65 1.33
N ARG A 95 3.84 24.38 0.72
CA ARG A 95 3.61 25.20 -0.47
C ARG A 95 4.48 24.78 -1.66
N THR A 96 5.46 23.92 -1.44
CA THR A 96 6.17 23.26 -2.53
C THR A 96 6.18 21.76 -2.27
N LEU A 97 5.87 20.98 -3.28
CA LEU A 97 5.96 19.53 -3.26
C LEU A 97 6.93 19.09 -4.36
N ALA A 98 7.98 18.38 -3.97
CA ALA A 98 8.88 17.75 -4.91
C ALA A 98 8.49 16.29 -5.14
N ILE A 99 8.45 15.88 -6.40
CA ILE A 99 8.29 14.46 -6.78
C ILE A 99 9.68 13.92 -7.08
N TRP A 100 10.11 12.92 -6.32
CA TRP A 100 11.44 12.35 -6.44
C TRP A 100 11.40 10.82 -6.35
N GLY A 101 12.39 10.15 -6.93
CA GLY A 101 12.52 8.69 -6.87
C GLY A 101 11.97 7.96 -8.09
N ALA A 102 11.91 6.63 -8.00
CA ALA A 102 11.51 5.74 -9.08
C ALA A 102 9.99 5.72 -9.24
N ASP A 103 9.51 6.06 -10.43
CA ASP A 103 8.09 6.14 -10.75
C ASP A 103 7.54 4.86 -11.40
N LEU A 104 7.62 3.74 -10.67
CA LEU A 104 7.31 2.42 -11.22
C LEU A 104 5.84 2.22 -11.59
N THR A 105 4.94 2.96 -10.94
CA THR A 105 3.48 2.92 -11.17
C THR A 105 2.95 4.14 -11.91
N LYS A 106 3.83 5.04 -12.36
CA LYS A 106 3.44 6.31 -12.99
C LYS A 106 2.60 7.21 -12.07
N THR A 107 2.78 7.09 -10.76
CA THR A 107 2.12 7.96 -9.76
C THR A 107 2.68 9.38 -9.83
N GLY A 108 4.00 9.53 -10.05
CA GLY A 108 4.63 10.84 -10.23
C GLY A 108 4.13 11.53 -11.49
N GLU A 109 4.06 10.80 -12.60
CA GLU A 109 3.49 11.29 -13.85
C GLU A 109 2.03 11.73 -13.67
N ALA A 110 1.24 10.93 -12.98
CA ALA A 110 -0.15 11.23 -12.68
C ALA A 110 -0.33 12.53 -11.86
N LEU A 111 0.53 12.77 -10.87
CA LEU A 111 0.53 14.01 -10.10
C LEU A 111 0.88 15.23 -10.97
N LEU A 112 1.89 15.11 -11.84
CA LEU A 112 2.30 16.20 -12.73
C LEU A 112 1.18 16.60 -13.69
N GLN A 113 0.50 15.60 -14.26
CA GLN A 113 -0.62 15.80 -15.18
C GLN A 113 -1.84 16.37 -14.45
N LEU A 114 -2.13 15.89 -13.23
CA LEU A 114 -3.16 16.48 -12.38
C LEU A 114 -2.87 17.96 -12.08
N TRP A 115 -1.60 18.31 -11.85
CA TRP A 115 -1.21 19.71 -11.63
C TRP A 115 -1.33 20.57 -12.89
N ALA A 116 -0.93 20.03 -14.05
CA ALA A 116 -0.96 20.73 -15.32
C ALA A 116 -2.39 20.96 -15.83
N GLU A 117 -3.22 19.93 -15.83
CA GLU A 117 -4.53 19.92 -16.51
C GLU A 117 -5.71 19.98 -15.54
N GLY A 118 -5.53 19.55 -14.30
CA GLY A 118 -6.62 19.39 -13.34
C GLY A 118 -7.29 18.03 -13.43
N PRO A 119 -8.35 17.78 -12.65
CA PRO A 119 -9.13 16.55 -12.78
C PRO A 119 -9.93 16.55 -14.08
N THR A 120 -10.17 15.37 -14.64
CA THR A 120 -11.11 15.18 -15.77
C THR A 120 -12.55 15.50 -15.33
N PRO A 121 -13.50 15.70 -16.27
CA PRO A 121 -14.93 15.89 -15.94
C PRO A 121 -15.54 14.80 -15.04
N ASP A 122 -15.06 13.55 -15.13
CA ASP A 122 -15.50 12.43 -14.30
C ASP A 122 -14.82 12.34 -12.91
N HIS A 123 -14.13 13.40 -12.49
CA HIS A 123 -13.35 13.48 -11.25
C HIS A 123 -12.21 12.44 -11.14
N ARG A 124 -11.37 12.40 -12.19
CA ARG A 124 -10.28 11.43 -12.35
C ARG A 124 -8.99 12.11 -12.75
N VAL A 125 -7.89 11.37 -12.63
CA VAL A 125 -6.59 11.83 -13.11
C VAL A 125 -6.49 11.70 -14.65
N PRO A 126 -6.09 12.75 -15.39
CA PRO A 126 -6.16 12.83 -16.87
C PRO A 126 -5.55 11.66 -17.67
N VAL A 127 -4.40 11.10 -17.27
CA VAL A 127 -3.70 10.10 -18.09
C VAL A 127 -4.15 8.66 -17.81
N PHE A 128 -4.45 8.35 -16.55
CA PHE A 128 -4.66 6.97 -16.11
C PHE A 128 -6.10 6.67 -15.70
N ASN A 129 -6.97 7.67 -15.77
CA ASN A 129 -8.39 7.56 -15.46
C ASN A 129 -8.65 7.02 -14.04
N TRP A 130 -7.72 7.23 -13.11
CA TRP A 130 -7.87 6.82 -11.72
C TRP A 130 -8.81 7.75 -10.98
N LYS A 131 -9.76 7.17 -10.24
CA LYS A 131 -10.77 7.93 -9.51
C LYS A 131 -10.12 8.66 -8.33
N LEU A 132 -10.37 9.97 -8.24
CA LEU A 132 -10.01 10.76 -7.07
C LEU A 132 -11.07 10.59 -5.98
N ASP A 133 -10.69 10.91 -4.75
CA ASP A 133 -11.65 10.92 -3.65
C ASP A 133 -12.76 11.94 -3.95
N ALA A 134 -14.01 11.48 -3.89
CA ALA A 134 -15.19 12.29 -4.17
C ALA A 134 -15.41 13.40 -3.13
N LEU A 135 -14.79 13.28 -1.94
CA LEU A 135 -14.85 14.32 -0.91
C LEU A 135 -13.90 15.50 -1.18
N ILE A 136 -12.92 15.34 -2.08
CA ILE A 136 -12.09 16.45 -2.54
C ILE A 136 -12.77 17.05 -3.77
N SER A 137 -13.40 18.21 -3.65
CA SER A 137 -14.06 18.83 -4.81
C SER A 137 -13.04 19.31 -5.86
N PRO A 138 -13.43 19.43 -7.15
CA PRO A 138 -12.56 19.98 -8.19
C PRO A 138 -11.99 21.37 -7.82
N GLU A 139 -12.78 22.21 -7.15
CA GLU A 139 -12.35 23.54 -6.71
C GLU A 139 -11.23 23.47 -5.67
N LEU A 140 -11.26 22.48 -4.78
CA LEU A 140 -10.16 22.23 -3.82
C LEU A 140 -8.90 21.77 -4.55
N ILE A 141 -9.03 20.95 -5.59
CA ILE A 141 -7.89 20.53 -6.41
C ILE A 141 -7.30 21.74 -7.14
N ASP A 142 -8.12 22.56 -7.78
CA ASP A 142 -7.66 23.76 -8.49
C ASP A 142 -7.02 24.78 -7.55
N ARG A 143 -7.55 24.91 -6.33
CA ARG A 143 -6.94 25.70 -5.27
C ARG A 143 -5.55 25.15 -4.89
N LEU A 144 -5.41 23.85 -4.65
CA LEU A 144 -4.10 23.25 -4.37
C LEU A 144 -3.12 23.49 -5.53
N ARG A 145 -3.58 23.39 -6.78
CA ARG A 145 -2.76 23.60 -7.97
C ARG A 145 -2.23 25.02 -8.08
N SER A 146 -3.02 26.03 -7.69
CA SER A 146 -2.60 27.43 -7.73
C SER A 146 -1.71 27.82 -6.54
N GLU A 147 -1.85 27.15 -5.39
CA GLU A 147 -1.17 27.50 -4.15
C GLU A 147 0.08 26.67 -3.85
N VAL A 148 0.15 25.44 -4.35
CA VAL A 148 1.26 24.51 -4.13
C VAL A 148 2.05 24.34 -5.42
N ARG A 149 3.33 24.72 -5.38
CA ARG A 149 4.26 24.49 -6.48
C ARG A 149 4.66 23.03 -6.53
N LEU A 150 4.49 22.39 -7.68
CA LEU A 150 4.98 21.04 -7.92
C LEU A 150 6.32 21.09 -8.67
N VAL A 151 7.32 20.35 -8.18
CA VAL A 151 8.67 20.27 -8.77
C VAL A 151 8.96 18.84 -9.17
N ASP A 152 9.30 18.60 -10.44
CA ASP A 152 9.74 17.28 -10.91
C ASP A 152 11.24 17.10 -10.66
N GLY A 153 11.56 16.28 -9.67
CA GLY A 153 12.93 15.88 -9.33
C GLY A 153 13.28 14.47 -9.81
N ARG A 154 12.41 13.78 -10.58
CA ARG A 154 12.64 12.41 -11.02
C ARG A 154 13.90 12.31 -11.89
N GLY A 155 14.65 11.22 -11.73
CA GLY A 155 15.89 10.97 -12.47
C GLY A 155 17.11 11.80 -12.03
N ARG A 156 16.95 12.72 -11.07
CA ARG A 156 18.02 13.57 -10.53
C ARG A 156 18.52 13.04 -9.19
N LYS A 157 19.73 13.42 -8.79
CA LYS A 157 20.27 13.06 -7.46
C LYS A 157 19.53 13.85 -6.38
N LEU A 158 19.20 13.19 -5.28
CA LEU A 158 18.43 13.81 -4.19
C LEU A 158 19.09 15.07 -3.63
N PRO A 159 20.41 15.10 -3.31
CA PRO A 159 21.02 16.29 -2.72
C PRO A 159 20.94 17.52 -3.63
N GLU A 160 21.02 17.33 -4.95
CA GLU A 160 20.88 18.42 -5.93
C GLU A 160 19.46 18.98 -5.94
N VAL A 161 18.45 18.11 -5.86
CA VAL A 161 17.05 18.51 -5.79
C VAL A 161 16.76 19.24 -4.49
N VAL A 162 17.23 18.72 -3.35
CA VAL A 162 17.05 19.38 -2.03
C VAL A 162 17.70 20.76 -2.03
N ALA A 163 18.95 20.87 -2.48
CA ALA A 163 19.64 22.15 -2.57
C ALA A 163 18.92 23.16 -3.47
N GLU A 164 18.37 22.71 -4.62
CA GLU A 164 17.55 23.58 -5.47
C GLU A 164 16.30 24.06 -4.74
N LEU A 165 15.57 23.14 -4.09
CA LEU A 165 14.33 23.46 -3.39
C LEU A 165 14.54 24.46 -2.24
N GLU A 166 15.63 24.32 -1.49
CA GLU A 166 15.97 25.26 -0.40
C GLU A 166 16.27 26.66 -0.94
N ASN A 167 16.93 26.74 -2.10
CA ASN A 167 17.26 28.00 -2.77
C ASN A 167 16.07 28.64 -3.51
N LEU A 168 14.94 27.94 -3.68
CA LEU A 168 13.75 28.54 -4.27
C LEU A 168 13.28 29.71 -3.41
N PRO A 169 12.87 30.84 -4.00
CA PRO A 169 12.29 31.93 -3.24
C PRO A 169 11.09 31.39 -2.46
N ALA A 170 11.06 31.69 -1.15
CA ALA A 170 9.93 31.34 -0.30
C ALA A 170 8.65 31.89 -0.96
N PRO A 171 7.61 31.05 -1.15
CA PRO A 171 6.34 31.52 -1.66
C PRO A 171 5.86 32.71 -0.82
N ALA A 172 5.14 33.65 -1.44
CA ALA A 172 4.51 34.73 -0.70
C ALA A 172 3.67 34.13 0.46
N PRO A 173 3.66 34.77 1.64
CA PRO A 173 2.88 34.28 2.76
C PRO A 173 1.40 34.30 2.36
N VAL A 174 0.85 33.11 2.10
CA VAL A 174 -0.59 32.88 1.97
C VAL A 174 -1.00 32.22 3.28
N GLN A 175 -1.73 32.95 4.12
CA GLN A 175 -2.39 32.32 5.26
C GLN A 175 -3.55 31.50 4.71
N ARG A 176 -3.36 30.18 4.69
CA ARG A 176 -4.41 29.22 4.35
C ARG A 176 -4.84 28.55 5.63
N GLU A 177 -6.14 28.49 5.85
CA GLU A 177 -6.70 27.68 6.93
C GLU A 177 -6.62 26.19 6.56
N PRO A 178 -6.23 25.31 7.51
CA PRO A 178 -6.32 23.88 7.35
C PRO A 178 -7.73 23.44 6.96
N ILE A 179 -7.85 22.56 5.97
CA ILE A 179 -9.12 21.94 5.59
C ILE A 179 -9.05 20.45 5.94
N GLU A 180 -9.76 20.09 7.00
CA GLU A 180 -9.97 18.70 7.38
C GLU A 180 -11.20 18.15 6.64
N LEU A 181 -10.99 17.12 5.83
CA LEU A 181 -12.07 16.44 5.12
C LEU A 181 -12.61 15.27 5.95
N PRO A 182 -13.91 14.93 5.82
CA PRO A 182 -14.50 13.79 6.51
C PRO A 182 -13.73 12.48 6.25
N PRO A 183 -13.78 11.53 7.19
CA PRO A 183 -13.14 10.22 7.03
C PRO A 183 -13.67 9.48 5.80
N VAL A 184 -12.80 8.71 5.13
CA VAL A 184 -13.19 7.85 4.01
C VAL A 184 -13.71 6.53 4.57
N VAL A 185 -14.90 6.11 4.14
CA VAL A 185 -15.41 4.77 4.45
C VAL A 185 -14.75 3.78 3.51
N VAL A 186 -13.83 2.97 4.04
CA VAL A 186 -13.24 1.86 3.30
C VAL A 186 -14.14 0.66 3.51
N PRO A 187 -14.73 0.07 2.45
CA PRO A 187 -15.59 -1.09 2.60
C PRO A 187 -14.83 -2.22 3.30
N ASP A 188 -15.48 -2.87 4.26
CA ASP A 188 -14.92 -4.07 4.87
C ASP A 188 -14.60 -5.08 3.78
N ARG A 189 -13.39 -5.65 3.83
CA ARG A 189 -13.01 -6.71 2.90
C ARG A 189 -13.89 -7.91 3.23
N VAL A 190 -14.88 -8.17 2.37
CA VAL A 190 -15.65 -9.40 2.43
C VAL A 190 -14.73 -10.54 1.99
N THR A 191 -14.20 -11.28 2.95
CA THR A 191 -13.50 -12.53 2.68
C THR A 191 -14.54 -13.52 2.16
N LEU A 192 -14.59 -13.71 0.84
CA LEU A 192 -15.42 -14.76 0.26
C LEU A 192 -14.92 -16.11 0.78
N PRO A 193 -15.82 -17.06 1.11
CA PRO A 193 -15.43 -18.42 1.44
C PRO A 193 -14.94 -19.11 0.16
N SER A 194 -13.74 -18.76 -0.31
CA SER A 194 -13.02 -19.57 -1.27
C SER A 194 -12.35 -20.69 -0.49
N ARG A 195 -12.51 -21.94 -0.93
CA ARG A 195 -11.35 -22.84 -0.85
C ARG A 195 -10.30 -22.08 -1.65
N GLY A 196 -9.31 -21.48 -1.00
CA GLY A 196 -8.14 -20.95 -1.72
C GLY A 196 -7.70 -22.02 -2.71
N SER A 197 -7.07 -21.66 -3.83
CA SER A 197 -6.52 -22.66 -4.73
C SER A 197 -5.45 -23.46 -3.99
N THR A 198 -5.88 -24.46 -3.24
CA THR A 198 -5.10 -25.20 -2.26
C THR A 198 -4.87 -26.55 -2.89
N VAL A 199 -3.59 -26.89 -3.05
CA VAL A 199 -3.22 -28.26 -3.36
C VAL A 199 -3.26 -29.02 -2.04
N THR A 200 -4.28 -29.85 -1.85
CA THR A 200 -4.34 -30.77 -0.71
C THR A 200 -3.51 -32.00 -1.02
N VAL A 201 -2.56 -32.30 -0.15
CA VAL A 201 -1.71 -33.48 -0.18
C VAL A 201 -2.13 -34.36 0.98
N HIS A 202 -2.52 -35.60 0.72
CA HIS A 202 -2.78 -36.58 1.77
C HIS A 202 -1.55 -37.48 1.90
N ALA A 203 -0.96 -37.56 3.09
CA ALA A 203 0.25 -38.33 3.32
C ALA A 203 0.16 -39.19 4.59
N PRO A 204 0.77 -40.38 4.59
CA PRO A 204 0.77 -41.28 5.74
C PRO A 204 1.71 -40.81 6.86
N ASP A 205 2.76 -40.06 6.53
CA ASP A 205 3.72 -39.51 7.49
C ASP A 205 4.26 -38.14 7.05
N VAL A 206 4.96 -37.47 7.96
CA VAL A 206 5.51 -36.12 7.77
C VAL A 206 6.52 -36.06 6.62
N GLY A 207 7.36 -37.10 6.48
CA GLY A 207 8.40 -37.15 5.45
C GLY A 207 7.80 -37.20 4.06
N GLU A 208 6.82 -38.08 3.87
CA GLU A 208 6.09 -38.18 2.61
C GLU A 208 5.26 -36.92 2.32
N GLY A 209 4.60 -36.35 3.35
CA GLY A 209 3.85 -35.11 3.23
C GLY A 209 4.72 -33.93 2.79
N TRP A 210 5.93 -33.81 3.35
CA TRP A 210 6.91 -32.79 2.98
C TRP A 210 7.39 -32.95 1.53
N LEU A 211 7.76 -34.16 1.12
CA LEU A 211 8.22 -34.42 -0.25
C LEU A 211 7.13 -34.14 -1.29
N GLN A 212 5.89 -34.53 -1.00
CA GLN A 212 4.76 -34.26 -1.87
C GLN A 212 4.43 -32.75 -1.92
N ALA A 213 4.56 -32.02 -0.81
CA ALA A 213 4.40 -30.58 -0.79
C ALA A 213 5.48 -29.85 -1.62
N ILE A 214 6.76 -30.23 -1.49
CA ILE A 214 7.83 -29.69 -2.36
C ILE A 214 7.54 -30.02 -3.82
N ASN A 215 7.15 -31.25 -4.13
CA ASN A 215 6.83 -31.65 -5.50
C ASN A 215 5.67 -30.81 -6.07
N ALA A 216 4.65 -30.48 -5.26
CA ALA A 216 3.58 -29.58 -5.65
C ALA A 216 4.12 -28.16 -5.94
N VAL A 217 4.99 -27.61 -5.09
CA VAL A 217 5.65 -26.31 -5.33
C VAL A 217 6.46 -26.32 -6.64
N LEU A 218 7.24 -27.37 -6.88
CA LEU A 218 8.11 -27.45 -8.05
C LEU A 218 7.35 -27.66 -9.37
N ARG A 219 6.24 -28.40 -9.35
CA ARG A 219 5.45 -28.72 -10.55
C ARG A 219 4.38 -27.69 -10.87
N LEU A 220 3.74 -27.14 -9.84
CA LEU A 220 2.55 -26.30 -9.97
C LEU A 220 2.82 -24.85 -9.55
N GLY A 221 3.96 -24.57 -8.92
CA GLY A 221 4.33 -23.23 -8.49
C GLY A 221 4.66 -22.30 -9.67
N GLU A 222 4.38 -21.02 -9.48
CA GLU A 222 4.80 -19.97 -10.40
C GLU A 222 6.31 -19.74 -10.22
N VAL A 223 7.06 -19.72 -11.32
CA VAL A 223 8.49 -19.43 -11.28
C VAL A 223 8.69 -17.93 -11.32
N ARG A 224 9.24 -17.36 -10.24
CA ARG A 224 9.57 -15.94 -10.15
C ARG A 224 11.06 -15.71 -9.96
N ARG A 225 11.53 -14.58 -10.49
CA ARG A 225 12.90 -14.12 -10.27
C ARG A 225 12.95 -13.21 -9.05
N SER A 226 13.80 -13.54 -8.08
CA SER A 226 14.04 -12.70 -6.90
C SER A 226 14.75 -11.40 -7.30
N ARG A 227 14.73 -10.40 -6.41
CA ARG A 227 15.50 -9.14 -6.59
C ARG A 227 17.02 -9.40 -6.71
N LYS A 228 17.51 -10.52 -6.18
CA LYS A 228 18.90 -10.99 -6.29
C LYS A 228 19.17 -11.86 -7.54
N LYS A 229 18.21 -11.92 -8.48
CA LYS A 229 18.23 -12.73 -9.72
C LYS A 229 18.16 -14.25 -9.52
N GLU A 230 17.85 -14.72 -8.31
CA GLU A 230 17.61 -16.14 -8.05
C GLU A 230 16.27 -16.56 -8.64
N THR A 231 16.15 -17.83 -9.01
CA THR A 231 14.90 -18.39 -9.54
C THR A 231 14.23 -19.16 -8.42
N ILE A 232 13.00 -18.76 -8.07
CA ILE A 232 12.25 -19.34 -6.95
C ILE A 232 10.90 -19.81 -7.50
N ALA A 233 10.52 -21.05 -7.21
CA ALA A 233 9.16 -21.55 -7.43
C ALA A 233 8.33 -21.31 -6.17
N HIS A 234 7.14 -20.72 -6.30
CA HIS A 234 6.24 -20.52 -5.18
C HIS A 234 4.81 -20.92 -5.52
N THR A 235 4.07 -21.43 -4.53
CA THR A 235 2.63 -21.67 -4.63
C THR A 235 1.95 -21.08 -3.40
N PHE A 236 0.75 -20.54 -3.56
CA PHE A 236 0.12 -19.72 -2.52
C PHE A 236 -0.45 -20.54 -1.35
N HIS A 237 -0.89 -21.79 -1.58
CA HIS A 237 -1.38 -22.68 -0.50
C HIS A 237 -1.17 -24.16 -0.84
N VAL A 238 -0.36 -24.85 -0.03
CA VAL A 238 -0.33 -26.32 0.06
C VAL A 238 -0.81 -26.69 1.45
N THR A 239 -1.77 -27.60 1.54
CA THR A 239 -2.21 -28.17 2.81
C THR A 239 -1.84 -29.64 2.82
N VAL A 240 -1.07 -30.07 3.83
CA VAL A 240 -0.71 -31.47 4.03
C VAL A 240 -1.62 -32.04 5.12
N GLU A 241 -2.46 -32.98 4.75
CA GLU A 241 -3.27 -33.76 5.68
C GLU A 241 -2.53 -35.05 6.03
N LEU A 242 -2.14 -35.16 7.29
CA LEU A 242 -1.46 -36.33 7.82
C LEU A 242 -2.45 -37.26 8.49
N ARG A 243 -2.30 -38.56 8.22
CA ARG A 243 -3.02 -39.57 9.00
C ARG A 243 -2.36 -39.68 10.38
N VAL A 244 -3.04 -39.22 11.42
CA VAL A 244 -2.61 -39.45 12.81
C VAL A 244 -2.86 -40.93 13.14
N PRO A 245 -1.83 -41.75 13.34
CA PRO A 245 -2.02 -43.13 13.79
C PRO A 245 -2.35 -43.13 15.29
N ALA A 246 -2.95 -44.22 15.76
CA ALA A 246 -3.29 -44.40 17.16
C ALA A 246 -2.06 -44.53 18.09
N GLU A 247 -0.88 -44.74 17.51
CA GLU A 247 0.41 -44.81 18.20
C GLU A 247 1.32 -43.69 17.69
N PRO A 248 2.20 -43.12 18.54
CA PRO A 248 3.08 -42.01 18.14
C PRO A 248 4.03 -42.42 17.02
N ILE A 249 4.04 -41.65 15.93
CA ILE A 249 4.99 -41.82 14.82
C ILE A 249 6.37 -41.34 15.28
N ALA A 250 7.39 -42.17 15.07
CA ALA A 250 8.78 -41.73 15.20
C ALA A 250 9.09 -40.70 14.09
N VAL A 251 9.43 -39.48 14.49
CA VAL A 251 9.91 -38.45 13.54
C VAL A 251 11.17 -38.98 12.86
N PRO A 252 11.27 -38.93 11.51
CA PRO A 252 12.49 -39.32 10.83
C PRO A 252 13.70 -38.50 11.32
N GLU A 253 14.83 -39.17 11.59
CA GLU A 253 16.04 -38.54 12.15
C GLU A 253 16.58 -37.37 11.30
N CYS A 254 16.22 -37.31 10.01
CA CYS A 254 16.67 -36.27 9.09
C CYS A 254 16.09 -34.88 9.34
N PHE A 255 15.04 -34.75 10.17
CA PHE A 255 14.41 -33.47 10.43
C PHE A 255 15.00 -32.71 11.63
N ASP A 256 15.90 -33.33 12.41
CA ASP A 256 16.51 -32.74 13.63
C ASP A 256 15.48 -32.09 14.57
N VAL A 257 14.28 -32.68 14.62
CA VAL A 257 13.16 -32.27 15.48
C VAL A 257 12.72 -33.43 16.35
N THR A 258 12.42 -33.11 17.61
CA THR A 258 11.97 -34.06 18.62
C THR A 258 10.45 -33.97 18.79
N PRO A 259 9.79 -35.00 19.35
CA PRO A 259 8.37 -34.92 19.69
C PRO A 259 8.01 -33.73 20.59
N ALA A 260 8.93 -33.28 21.46
CA ALA A 260 8.71 -32.12 22.34
C ALA A 260 8.64 -30.78 21.58
N ASP A 261 9.30 -30.69 20.42
CA ASP A 261 9.23 -29.49 19.57
C ASP A 261 7.83 -29.32 18.95
N PHE A 262 7.11 -30.42 18.73
CA PHE A 262 5.72 -30.38 18.26
C PHE A 262 4.76 -29.94 19.36
N GLU A 263 4.91 -30.45 20.59
CA GLU A 263 4.08 -30.04 21.73
C GLU A 263 4.18 -28.53 21.99
N THR A 264 5.37 -27.96 21.85
CA THR A 264 5.63 -26.50 22.00
C THR A 264 4.95 -25.65 20.91
N TYR A 265 4.66 -26.22 19.74
CA TYR A 265 4.10 -25.49 18.60
C TYR A 265 2.56 -25.51 18.55
N PHE A 266 1.93 -26.49 19.22
CA PHE A 266 0.48 -26.65 19.24
C PHE A 266 -0.19 -26.09 20.51
N GLU A 267 0.59 -25.63 21.50
CA GLU A 267 0.12 -24.75 22.58
C GLU A 267 0.04 -23.28 22.13
#